data_AF-A0A2U9PTB0-F1
#
_entry.id   AF-A0A2U9PTB0-F1
#
_cell.length_a   1.000
_cell.length_b   1.000
_cell.length_c   1.000
_cell.angle_alpha   90.00
_cell.angle_beta   90.00
_cell.angle_gamma   90.00
#
_symmetry.space_group_name_H-M   'P 1'
#
loop_
_entity.id
_entity.type
_entity.pdbx_description
1 polymer ?
#
loop_
_entity_poly.entity_id
_entity_poly.type
_entity_poly.pdbx_seq_one_letter_code
_entity_poly.pdbx_strand_id
1 'polypeptide(L)'
;MTGVQMSESEMEKYVARYGEMKSSDKAYVDTLLPDHEREIFNVIGPGPTENPGDANLEPALPAVEGFHLGYIRSQPGKRGALHAHDTVEVFIPMKGKWIIIWGDEGEHQLPLNTFDVITIPAGVFRCFKNVGDEEGLMIGMVSSTSEKPAGRVIWPEQVFRQVRELGDEYGITVNEKGDLVRLVTS
;
A
#
# COMPACT_ATOMS: atom_id res chain seq x y z
N MET A 1 34.99 -14.70 -17.47
CA MET A 1 33.75 -15.24 -16.88
C MET A 1 32.61 -14.91 -17.84
N THR A 2 31.79 -15.89 -18.18
CA THR A 2 30.52 -15.68 -18.89
C THR A 2 29.38 -15.73 -17.88
N GLY A 3 28.32 -14.95 -18.09
CA GLY A 3 27.16 -14.93 -17.21
C GLY A 3 26.31 -16.21 -17.30
N VAL A 4 25.38 -16.37 -16.37
CA VAL A 4 24.34 -17.40 -16.43
C VAL A 4 23.52 -17.22 -17.72
N GLN A 5 23.28 -18.29 -18.45
CA GLN A 5 22.49 -18.27 -19.69
C GLN A 5 21.06 -18.71 -19.37
N MET A 6 20.08 -18.00 -19.91
CA MET A 6 18.65 -18.30 -19.75
C MET A 6 17.96 -18.11 -21.10
N SER A 7 17.03 -18.99 -21.41
CA SER A 7 16.12 -18.86 -22.55
C SER A 7 15.03 -17.82 -22.27
N GLU A 8 14.34 -17.38 -23.33
CA GLU A 8 13.22 -16.44 -23.22
C GLU A 8 12.12 -16.97 -22.28
N SER A 9 11.80 -18.27 -22.34
CA SER A 9 10.77 -18.89 -21.51
C SER A 9 11.18 -18.99 -20.03
N GLU A 10 12.47 -19.06 -19.73
CA GLU A 10 12.99 -18.98 -18.38
C GLU A 10 12.92 -17.55 -17.85
N MET A 11 13.26 -16.56 -18.68
CA MET A 11 13.17 -15.14 -18.33
C MET A 11 11.74 -14.64 -18.14
N GLU A 12 10.77 -15.18 -18.89
CA GLU A 12 9.36 -14.79 -18.77
C GLU A 12 8.80 -15.02 -17.35
N LYS A 13 9.33 -16.01 -16.62
CA LYS A 13 8.97 -16.27 -15.21
C LYS A 13 9.35 -15.14 -14.25
N TYR A 14 10.17 -14.19 -14.69
CA TYR A 14 10.62 -13.03 -13.93
C TYR A 14 9.93 -11.74 -14.37
N VAL A 15 8.85 -11.84 -15.16
CA VAL A 15 8.11 -10.68 -15.64
C VAL A 15 6.74 -10.60 -14.98
N ALA A 16 6.48 -9.48 -14.28
CA ALA A 16 5.13 -9.10 -13.88
C ALA A 16 4.46 -8.31 -15.02
N ARG A 17 3.48 -8.92 -15.69
CA ARG A 17 2.71 -8.27 -16.77
C ARG A 17 1.52 -7.52 -16.20
N TYR A 18 1.52 -6.18 -16.25
CA TYR A 18 0.46 -5.36 -15.62
C TYR A 18 -0.98 -5.78 -16.00
N GLY A 19 -1.23 -6.11 -17.27
CA GLY A 19 -2.55 -6.52 -17.73
C GLY A 19 -3.04 -7.88 -17.21
N GLU A 20 -2.16 -8.68 -16.61
CA GLU A 20 -2.47 -9.99 -16.04
C GLU A 20 -2.48 -9.98 -14.50
N MET A 21 -2.00 -8.90 -13.89
CA MET A 21 -1.94 -8.78 -12.44
C MET A 21 -3.32 -8.57 -11.84
N LYS A 22 -3.52 -9.15 -10.66
CA LYS A 22 -4.71 -8.94 -9.84
C LYS A 22 -4.46 -7.79 -8.86
N SER A 23 -5.54 -7.12 -8.50
CA SER A 23 -5.57 -6.12 -7.45
C SER A 23 -6.66 -6.41 -6.44
N SER A 24 -6.48 -5.87 -5.25
CA SER A 24 -7.50 -5.87 -4.21
C SER A 24 -7.77 -4.45 -3.72
N ASP A 25 -9.05 -4.09 -3.63
CA ASP A 25 -9.56 -2.93 -2.91
C ASP A 25 -9.68 -3.17 -1.40
N LYS A 26 -9.15 -4.32 -0.94
CA LYS A 26 -9.31 -4.89 0.40
C LYS A 26 -7.96 -5.34 0.96
N ALA A 27 -6.87 -4.69 0.57
CA ALA A 27 -5.55 -4.95 1.16
C ALA A 27 -5.43 -4.45 2.60
N TYR A 28 -6.02 -3.29 2.88
CA TYR A 28 -6.02 -2.67 4.19
C TYR A 28 -7.45 -2.57 4.72
N VAL A 29 -7.59 -2.35 6.02
CA VAL A 29 -8.89 -2.18 6.64
C VAL A 29 -9.45 -0.80 6.35
N ASP A 30 -8.60 0.23 6.27
CA ASP A 30 -9.00 1.62 6.00
C ASP A 30 -9.66 1.80 4.63
N THR A 31 -9.45 0.91 3.66
CA THR A 31 -10.07 1.03 2.32
C THR A 31 -11.59 0.93 2.34
N LEU A 32 -12.18 0.43 3.43
CA LEU A 32 -13.62 0.39 3.64
C LEU A 32 -14.19 1.75 4.12
N LEU A 33 -13.34 2.63 4.66
CA LEU A 33 -13.77 3.96 5.08
C LEU A 33 -13.99 4.88 3.86
N PRO A 34 -14.91 5.85 3.96
CA PRO A 34 -15.10 6.87 2.94
C PRO A 34 -13.80 7.60 2.61
N ASP A 35 -13.59 7.86 1.31
CA ASP A 35 -12.43 8.55 0.74
C ASP A 35 -11.09 7.81 0.82
N HIS A 36 -11.10 6.60 1.38
CA HIS A 36 -9.91 5.76 1.53
C HIS A 36 -9.75 4.66 0.47
N GLU A 37 -10.66 4.63 -0.50
CA GLU A 37 -10.74 3.61 -1.54
C GLU A 37 -9.52 3.65 -2.47
N ARG A 38 -8.87 2.51 -2.61
CA ARG A 38 -7.70 2.31 -3.49
C ARG A 38 -7.48 0.83 -3.70
N GLU A 39 -6.86 0.49 -4.81
CA GLU A 39 -6.48 -0.87 -5.15
C GLU A 39 -4.98 -1.07 -5.00
N ILE A 40 -4.61 -2.21 -4.42
CA ILE A 40 -3.22 -2.61 -4.24
C ILE A 40 -2.93 -3.82 -5.13
N PHE A 41 -1.79 -3.76 -5.81
CA PHE A 41 -1.20 -4.86 -6.57
C PHE A 41 0.10 -5.25 -5.87
N ASN A 42 0.26 -6.53 -5.53
CA ASN A 42 1.56 -7.03 -5.08
C ASN A 42 2.38 -7.46 -6.30
N VAL A 43 3.44 -6.73 -6.63
CA VAL A 43 4.24 -6.98 -7.84
C VAL A 43 5.42 -7.89 -7.51
N ILE A 44 6.25 -7.54 -6.52
CA ILE A 44 7.38 -8.35 -6.05
C ILE A 44 7.21 -8.62 -4.57
N GLY A 45 6.99 -9.89 -4.22
CA GLY A 45 6.74 -10.34 -2.86
C GLY A 45 5.44 -9.81 -2.25
N PRO A 46 5.03 -10.37 -1.10
CA PRO A 46 3.85 -9.87 -0.39
C PRO A 46 4.19 -8.53 0.27
N GLY A 47 3.52 -7.45 -0.12
CA GLY A 47 3.60 -6.17 0.59
C GLY A 47 2.88 -6.21 1.95
N PRO A 48 2.93 -5.12 2.73
CA PRO A 48 2.14 -4.99 3.95
C PRO A 48 0.65 -5.17 3.62
N THR A 49 -0.05 -6.01 4.38
CA THR A 49 -1.49 -6.24 4.19
C THR A 49 -2.14 -6.65 5.50
N GLU A 50 -3.38 -6.24 5.71
CA GLU A 50 -4.24 -6.67 6.81
C GLU A 50 -5.22 -7.77 6.37
N ASN A 51 -5.14 -8.22 5.11
CA ASN A 51 -5.97 -9.26 4.54
C ASN A 51 -5.13 -10.33 3.80
N PRO A 52 -4.26 -11.07 4.50
CA PRO A 52 -3.33 -12.02 3.88
C PRO A 52 -4.00 -13.22 3.21
N GLY A 53 -5.30 -13.46 3.45
CA GLY A 53 -6.08 -14.53 2.81
C GLY A 53 -6.71 -14.16 1.47
N ASP A 54 -6.53 -12.92 1.00
CA ASP A 54 -7.06 -12.49 -0.29
C ASP A 54 -6.22 -13.02 -1.45
N ALA A 55 -6.82 -13.89 -2.28
CA ALA A 55 -6.17 -14.46 -3.45
C ALA A 55 -5.77 -13.42 -4.51
N ASN A 56 -6.36 -12.21 -4.49
CA ASN A 56 -5.96 -11.11 -5.37
C ASN A 56 -4.69 -10.40 -4.90
N LEU A 57 -4.22 -10.68 -3.67
CA LEU A 57 -2.97 -10.16 -3.11
C LEU A 57 -1.81 -11.13 -3.24
N GLU A 58 -1.98 -12.27 -3.91
CA GLU A 58 -0.86 -13.10 -4.31
C GLU A 58 0.09 -12.29 -5.22
N PRO A 59 1.40 -12.25 -4.92
CA PRO A 59 2.32 -11.41 -5.67
C PRO A 59 2.59 -11.98 -7.06
N ALA A 60 2.73 -11.09 -8.05
CA ALA A 60 3.04 -11.49 -9.42
C ALA A 60 4.43 -12.14 -9.56
N LEU A 61 5.39 -11.72 -8.72
CA LEU A 61 6.74 -12.26 -8.65
C LEU A 61 7.09 -12.65 -7.20
N PRO A 62 7.96 -13.66 -7.01
CA PRO A 62 8.36 -14.10 -5.67
C PRO A 62 9.02 -12.98 -4.87
N ALA A 63 9.02 -13.13 -3.56
CA ALA A 63 9.69 -12.20 -2.66
C ALA A 63 11.20 -12.14 -2.95
N VAL A 64 11.74 -10.94 -2.86
CA VAL A 64 13.18 -10.67 -2.94
C VAL A 64 13.61 -10.12 -1.58
N GLU A 65 14.74 -10.56 -1.07
CA GLU A 65 15.28 -10.04 0.18
C GLU A 65 15.64 -8.56 0.02
N GLY A 66 15.26 -7.74 1.01
CA GLY A 66 15.59 -6.32 1.04
C GLY A 66 14.45 -5.39 0.64
N PHE A 67 13.53 -5.83 -0.23
CA PHE A 67 12.44 -4.97 -0.68
C PHE A 67 11.22 -5.73 -1.22
N HIS A 68 10.06 -5.10 -1.08
CA HIS A 68 8.81 -5.43 -1.75
C HIS A 68 8.41 -4.31 -2.70
N LEU A 69 7.73 -4.64 -3.79
CA LEU A 69 7.22 -3.66 -4.73
C LEU A 69 5.72 -3.90 -4.95
N GLY A 70 4.93 -2.85 -4.79
CA GLY A 70 3.50 -2.84 -5.09
C GLY A 70 3.11 -1.67 -5.98
N TYR A 71 1.97 -1.82 -6.66
CA TYR A 71 1.31 -0.69 -7.28
C TYR A 71 0.08 -0.28 -6.49
N ILE A 72 -0.20 1.01 -6.49
CA ILE A 72 -1.35 1.63 -5.87
C ILE A 72 -2.12 2.33 -6.98
N ARG A 73 -3.36 1.91 -7.20
CA ARG A 73 -4.29 2.56 -8.13
C ARG A 73 -5.38 3.26 -7.35
N SER A 74 -5.64 4.52 -7.67
CA SER A 74 -6.55 5.36 -6.88
C SER A 74 -7.31 6.33 -7.77
N GLN A 75 -8.62 6.41 -7.55
CA GLN A 75 -9.50 7.35 -8.25
C GLN A 75 -9.27 8.80 -7.77
N PRO A 76 -9.67 9.81 -8.56
CA PRO A 76 -9.62 11.21 -8.15
C PRO A 76 -10.19 11.46 -6.75
N GLY A 77 -9.46 12.24 -5.94
CA GLY A 77 -9.87 12.65 -4.61
C GLY A 77 -9.61 11.62 -3.50
N LYS A 78 -9.28 10.36 -3.83
CA LYS A 78 -9.08 9.29 -2.86
C LYS A 78 -7.68 9.30 -2.25
N ARG A 79 -7.55 8.80 -1.01
CA ARG A 79 -6.32 8.86 -0.21
C ARG A 79 -6.09 7.60 0.63
N GLY A 80 -4.88 7.38 1.11
CA GLY A 80 -4.67 6.50 2.26
C GLY A 80 -5.14 7.19 3.56
N ALA A 81 -5.56 6.42 4.56
CA ALA A 81 -5.57 6.91 5.94
C ALA A 81 -4.12 7.11 6.40
N LEU A 82 -3.88 8.03 7.34
CA LEU A 82 -2.54 8.23 7.90
C LEU A 82 -2.09 6.95 8.60
N HIS A 83 -0.86 6.52 8.33
CA HIS A 83 -0.25 5.38 8.99
C HIS A 83 1.28 5.43 8.93
N ALA A 84 1.93 4.59 9.72
CA ALA A 84 3.38 4.42 9.71
C ALA A 84 3.76 2.94 9.52
N HIS A 85 4.99 2.75 9.04
CA HIS A 85 5.69 1.46 9.04
C HIS A 85 6.92 1.54 9.95
N ASP A 86 7.38 0.38 10.42
CA ASP A 86 8.66 0.20 11.12
C ASP A 86 9.88 0.13 10.18
N THR A 87 9.60 0.18 8.87
CA THR A 87 10.53 0.09 7.76
C THR A 87 10.48 1.36 6.91
N VAL A 88 11.48 1.54 6.05
CA VAL A 88 11.52 2.64 5.09
C VAL A 88 10.59 2.29 3.92
N GLU A 89 9.90 3.30 3.41
CA GLU A 89 9.04 3.15 2.24
C GLU A 89 9.32 4.24 1.20
N VAL A 90 9.19 3.88 -0.06
CA VAL A 90 9.44 4.76 -1.20
C VAL A 90 8.18 4.87 -2.05
N PHE A 91 7.85 6.08 -2.49
CA PHE A 91 6.75 6.33 -3.42
C PHE A 91 7.23 6.97 -4.72
N ILE A 92 6.72 6.47 -5.84
CA ILE A 92 7.02 6.98 -7.18
C ILE A 92 5.71 7.10 -7.98
N PRO A 93 5.18 8.30 -8.21
CA PRO A 93 4.01 8.49 -9.07
C PRO A 93 4.32 8.12 -10.53
N MET A 94 3.49 7.27 -11.12
CA MET A 94 3.63 6.85 -12.52
C MET A 94 2.56 7.47 -13.42
N LYS A 95 1.39 7.80 -12.85
CA LYS A 95 0.27 8.46 -13.51
C LYS A 95 -0.53 9.27 -12.48
N GLY A 96 -1.13 10.38 -12.91
CA GLY A 96 -1.98 11.24 -12.07
C GLY A 96 -1.19 12.30 -11.31
N LYS A 97 -1.89 13.08 -10.49
CA LYS A 97 -1.30 14.14 -9.65
C LYS A 97 -1.42 13.73 -8.20
N TRP A 98 -0.30 13.74 -7.48
CA TRP A 98 -0.27 13.21 -6.13
C TRP A 98 0.24 14.24 -5.14
N ILE A 99 -0.30 14.18 -3.93
CA ILE A 99 0.30 14.80 -2.75
C ILE A 99 0.65 13.72 -1.75
N ILE A 100 1.79 13.88 -1.09
CA ILE A 100 2.15 13.15 0.12
C ILE A 100 1.80 14.03 1.30
N ILE A 101 1.12 13.45 2.28
CA ILE A 101 0.66 14.09 3.50
C ILE A 101 1.33 13.37 4.67
N TRP A 102 1.85 14.10 5.66
CA TRP A 102 2.50 13.52 6.84
C TRP A 102 2.35 14.40 8.07
N GLY A 103 2.81 13.88 9.20
CA GLY A 103 2.59 14.44 10.53
C GLY A 103 1.49 13.68 11.26
N ASP A 104 1.48 13.78 12.59
CA ASP A 104 0.58 13.00 13.44
C ASP A 104 -0.90 13.35 13.17
N GLU A 105 -1.15 14.57 12.68
CA GLU A 105 -2.47 15.08 12.29
C GLU A 105 -2.55 15.39 10.78
N GLY A 106 -1.54 15.01 9.99
CA GLY A 106 -1.46 15.30 8.55
C GLY A 106 -1.27 16.79 8.23
N GLU A 107 -0.60 17.52 9.11
CA GLU A 107 -0.39 18.97 9.05
C GLU A 107 0.63 19.41 7.98
N HIS A 108 1.36 18.46 7.40
CA HIS A 108 2.35 18.72 6.37
C HIS A 108 1.98 18.02 5.06
N GLN A 109 2.26 18.67 3.94
CA GLN A 109 2.04 18.09 2.63
C GLN A 109 2.97 18.69 1.57
N LEU A 110 3.26 17.90 0.53
CA LEU A 110 3.94 18.36 -0.67
C LEU A 110 3.43 17.60 -1.90
N PRO A 111 3.43 18.23 -3.09
CA PRO A 111 3.11 17.55 -4.33
C PRO A 111 4.30 16.69 -4.81
N LEU A 112 4.00 15.57 -5.45
CA LEU A 112 4.96 14.80 -6.25
C LEU A 112 4.51 14.74 -7.70
N ASN A 113 5.42 15.05 -8.61
CA ASN A 113 5.20 14.91 -10.04
C ASN A 113 5.46 13.45 -10.47
N THR A 114 5.03 13.13 -11.69
CA THR A 114 5.35 11.85 -12.32
C THR A 114 6.87 11.64 -12.35
N PHE A 115 7.30 10.46 -11.89
CA PHE A 115 8.69 10.03 -11.74
C PHE A 115 9.49 10.71 -10.62
N ASP A 116 8.90 11.63 -9.85
CA ASP A 116 9.52 12.07 -8.59
C ASP A 116 9.58 10.89 -7.62
N VAL A 117 10.60 10.91 -6.75
CA VAL A 117 10.82 9.86 -5.75
C VAL A 117 10.86 10.51 -4.38
N ILE A 118 10.07 9.98 -3.46
CA ILE A 118 10.19 10.30 -2.04
C ILE A 118 10.51 9.03 -1.26
N THR A 119 11.35 9.17 -0.24
CA THR A 119 11.58 8.14 0.76
C THR A 119 11.00 8.62 2.08
N ILE A 120 10.18 7.79 2.70
CA ILE A 120 9.58 8.04 4.01
C ILE A 120 10.35 7.24 5.06
N PRO A 121 10.97 7.91 6.05
CA PRO A 121 11.63 7.23 7.15
C PRO A 121 10.65 6.39 7.97
N ALA A 122 11.16 5.30 8.56
CA ALA A 122 10.42 4.48 9.50
C ALA A 122 9.84 5.33 10.65
N GLY A 123 8.61 5.02 11.05
CA GLY A 123 7.87 5.69 12.12
C GLY A 123 7.20 7.01 11.74
N VAL A 124 7.42 7.54 10.53
CA VAL A 124 6.72 8.76 10.08
C VAL A 124 5.30 8.40 9.65
N PHE A 125 4.30 8.96 10.34
CA PHE A 125 2.91 8.90 9.90
C PHE A 125 2.75 9.66 8.59
N ARG A 126 2.30 8.94 7.56
CA ARG A 126 2.11 9.47 6.22
C ARG A 126 0.91 8.85 5.53
N CYS A 127 0.43 9.51 4.48
CA CYS A 127 -0.39 8.91 3.43
C CYS A 127 -0.17 9.63 2.10
N PHE A 128 -0.82 9.15 1.06
CA PHE A 128 -0.87 9.78 -0.26
C PHE A 128 -2.32 10.11 -0.62
N LYS A 129 -2.51 11.09 -1.51
CA LYS A 129 -3.81 11.41 -2.11
C LYS A 129 -3.67 11.69 -3.60
N ASN A 130 -4.56 11.10 -4.40
CA ASN A 130 -4.71 11.49 -5.80
C ASN A 130 -5.52 12.79 -5.85
N VAL A 131 -4.88 13.89 -6.23
CA VAL A 131 -5.49 15.22 -6.36
C VAL A 131 -5.74 15.60 -7.83
N GLY A 132 -5.51 14.66 -8.75
CA GLY A 132 -5.86 14.82 -10.15
C GLY A 132 -7.35 14.66 -10.41
N ASP A 133 -7.70 14.76 -11.68
CA ASP A 133 -9.02 14.55 -12.27
C ASP A 133 -9.14 13.19 -12.97
N GLU A 134 -8.05 12.41 -13.01
CA GLU A 134 -7.99 11.06 -13.57
C GLU A 134 -7.51 10.03 -12.55
N GLU A 135 -7.77 8.76 -12.85
CA GLU A 135 -7.19 7.63 -12.11
C GLU A 135 -5.65 7.70 -12.10
N GLY A 136 -5.09 7.66 -10.89
CA GLY A 136 -3.66 7.67 -10.65
C GLY A 136 -3.10 6.26 -10.45
N LEU A 137 -1.81 6.12 -10.76
CA LEU A 137 -1.01 4.92 -10.48
C LEU A 137 0.31 5.34 -9.83
N MET A 138 0.67 4.67 -8.74
CA MET A 138 1.90 4.92 -7.98
C MET A 138 2.60 3.60 -7.65
N ILE A 139 3.93 3.60 -7.67
CA ILE A 139 4.75 2.53 -7.12
C ILE A 139 4.97 2.81 -5.64
N GLY A 140 4.68 1.82 -4.80
CA GLY A 140 5.13 1.76 -3.41
C GLY A 140 6.21 0.69 -3.27
N MET A 141 7.31 1.01 -2.59
CA MET A 141 8.33 0.02 -2.25
C MET A 141 8.62 0.06 -0.77
N VAL A 142 8.56 -1.09 -0.11
CA VAL A 142 8.80 -1.21 1.33
C VAL A 142 10.06 -2.02 1.54
N SER A 143 11.02 -1.49 2.30
CA SER A 143 12.20 -2.25 2.69
C SER A 143 11.80 -3.39 3.62
N SER A 144 12.41 -4.56 3.47
CA SER A 144 12.20 -5.66 4.42
C SER A 144 13.47 -6.47 4.63
N THR A 145 13.64 -6.97 5.85
CA THR A 145 14.66 -7.96 6.19
C THR A 145 13.99 -9.11 6.95
N SER A 146 14.72 -10.20 7.15
CA SER A 146 14.25 -11.29 8.02
C SER A 146 13.99 -10.82 9.47
N GLU A 147 14.69 -9.78 9.93
CA GLU A 147 14.52 -9.17 11.26
C GLU A 147 13.41 -8.12 11.29
N LYS A 148 13.17 -7.43 10.16
CA LYS A 148 12.15 -6.40 9.98
C LYS A 148 11.34 -6.70 8.72
N PRO A 149 10.35 -7.62 8.80
CA PRO A 149 9.48 -7.86 7.66
C PRO A 149 8.75 -6.57 7.29
N ALA A 150 8.19 -6.48 6.08
CA ALA A 150 7.40 -5.30 5.65
C ALA A 150 6.27 -4.93 6.63
N GLY A 151 5.90 -5.87 7.50
CA GLY A 151 5.27 -5.57 8.78
C GLY A 151 3.79 -5.25 8.67
N ARG A 152 3.21 -4.90 9.82
CA ARG A 152 1.84 -4.40 9.93
C ARG A 152 1.83 -2.87 9.85
N VAL A 153 0.67 -2.35 9.48
CA VAL A 153 0.40 -0.92 9.47
C VAL A 153 0.19 -0.41 10.90
N ILE A 154 0.82 0.70 11.25
CA ILE A 154 0.60 1.40 12.53
C ILE A 154 -0.38 2.55 12.29
N TRP A 155 -1.51 2.52 12.99
CA TRP A 155 -2.58 3.52 12.86
C TRP A 155 -2.49 4.58 13.96
N PRO A 156 -2.66 5.89 13.66
CA PRO A 156 -2.76 6.93 14.68
C PRO A 156 -4.15 6.93 15.33
N GLU A 157 -4.26 7.53 16.53
CA GLU A 157 -5.52 7.58 17.30
C GLU A 157 -6.68 8.21 16.50
N GLN A 158 -6.38 9.12 15.57
CA GLN A 158 -7.39 9.70 14.69
C GLN A 158 -8.15 8.65 13.86
N VAL A 159 -7.45 7.64 13.33
CA VAL A 159 -8.09 6.57 12.56
C VAL A 159 -8.97 5.71 13.47
N PHE A 160 -8.50 5.42 14.69
CA PHE A 160 -9.33 4.74 15.69
C PHE A 160 -10.58 5.53 16.06
N ARG A 161 -10.49 6.86 16.20
CA ARG A 161 -11.68 7.71 16.39
C ARG A 161 -12.67 7.58 15.24
N GLN A 162 -12.19 7.67 13.99
CA GLN A 162 -13.03 7.53 12.81
C GLN A 162 -13.71 6.15 12.74
N VAL A 163 -12.98 5.08 13.07
CA VAL A 163 -13.55 3.72 13.14
C VAL A 163 -14.58 3.58 14.25
N ARG A 164 -14.40 4.22 15.42
CA ARG A 164 -15.42 4.19 16.48
C ARG A 164 -16.69 4.96 16.10
N GLU A 165 -16.56 6.00 15.28
CA GLU A 165 -17.68 6.84 14.84
C GLU A 165 -18.47 6.23 13.68
N LEU A 166 -17.76 5.64 12.71
CA LEU A 166 -18.34 5.21 11.44
C LEU A 166 -18.20 3.70 11.17
N GLY A 167 -17.33 3.00 11.89
CA GLY A 167 -16.87 1.64 11.55
C GLY A 167 -18.00 0.62 11.39
N ASP A 168 -19.02 0.65 12.25
CA ASP A 168 -20.15 -0.28 12.16
C ASP A 168 -20.93 -0.13 10.83
N GLU A 169 -21.04 1.10 10.30
CA GLU A 169 -21.67 1.38 8.99
C GLU A 169 -20.83 0.80 7.83
N TYR A 170 -19.51 0.82 7.96
CA TYR A 170 -18.56 0.42 6.92
C TYR A 170 -17.95 -0.98 7.13
N GLY A 171 -18.43 -1.73 8.13
CA GLY A 171 -17.94 -3.09 8.39
C GLY A 171 -16.52 -3.15 8.98
N ILE A 172 -16.13 -2.16 9.78
CA ILE A 172 -14.82 -2.08 10.44
C ILE A 172 -15.01 -1.94 11.95
N THR A 173 -14.18 -2.62 12.75
CA THR A 173 -14.16 -2.45 14.20
C THR A 173 -12.73 -2.56 14.75
N VAL A 174 -12.59 -2.40 16.07
CA VAL A 174 -11.33 -2.60 16.80
C VAL A 174 -11.46 -3.88 17.63
N ASN A 175 -10.54 -4.82 17.47
CA ASN A 175 -10.56 -6.06 18.26
C ASN A 175 -9.99 -5.85 19.68
N GLU A 176 -10.06 -6.88 20.52
CA GLU A 176 -9.56 -6.85 21.91
C GLU A 176 -8.05 -6.54 22.03
N LYS A 177 -7.28 -6.76 20.96
CA LYS A 177 -5.83 -6.47 20.91
C LYS A 177 -5.54 -5.03 20.48
N GLY A 178 -6.56 -4.24 20.14
CA GLY A 178 -6.41 -2.89 19.63
C GLY A 178 -6.07 -2.81 18.13
N ASP A 179 -6.18 -3.91 17.38
CA ASP A 179 -6.01 -3.89 15.93
C ASP A 179 -7.33 -3.50 15.23
N LEU A 180 -7.25 -2.77 14.12
CA LEU A 180 -8.37 -2.59 13.20
C LEU A 180 -8.67 -3.92 12.51
N VAL A 181 -9.93 -4.32 12.46
CA VAL A 181 -10.39 -5.56 11.81
C VAL A 181 -11.70 -5.33 11.08
N ARG A 182 -11.96 -6.15 10.06
CA ARG A 182 -13.28 -6.17 9.42
C ARG A 182 -14.29 -6.87 10.31
N LEU A 183 -15.50 -6.32 10.36
CA LEU A 183 -16.67 -7.04 10.83
C LEU A 183 -16.93 -8.17 9.83
N VAL A 184 -16.88 -9.41 10.31
CA VAL A 184 -17.26 -10.56 9.49
C VAL A 184 -18.76 -10.47 9.26
N THR A 185 -19.17 -9.96 8.11
CA THR A 185 -20.57 -10.09 7.67
C THR A 185 -20.82 -11.57 7.42
N SER A 186 -21.90 -12.09 8.01
CA SER A 186 -22.39 -13.45 7.79
C SER A 186 -22.86 -13.66 6.35
#